data_AF-A0A0R2ZDR1-F1
#
_entry.id   AF-A0A0R2ZDR1-F1
#
_cell.length_a   1.000
_cell.length_b   1.000
_cell.length_c   1.000
_cell.angle_alpha   90.00
_cell.angle_beta   90.00
_cell.angle_gamma   90.00
#
_symmetry.space_group_name_H-M   'P 1'
#
loop_
_entity.id
_entity.type
_entity.pdbx_description
1 polymer ?
#
loop_
_entity_poly.entity_id
_entity_poly.type
_entity_poly.pdbx_seq_one_letter_code
_entity_poly.pdbx_strand_id
1 'polypeptide(L)'
;MRSWADVANIEFEEEAGAPEGQLRFVNSAEPNVADAAFSEHSGRVRLNSHHWVNRAPTVNGYGRHTLTHEIGHLLGAAHTGDYDASRGPSNYREHAIFAEDSRAYSVMSYFDASNTGHDHQGEYASGPLMTDIAWAQKAYGANYSTRNTDTTYGFNSNTRRDDLSLVSPRDAAVFCVWDGGGNDTLDFSGYHQNQVINLRAESFSDVGGMKGNVSIARGVTLENAVGGSGADVLIGNDAGNRLKGGGGADHLWSGAGRDTFEYENATDSTLYHPDVLKDFVTGEDKVDISRLLRKHGLKDLTFVNRLSGRPGEAGLGYDPQKNESWLVLDLTGNGEIDFYLESHGRIALSDIVMGVPVKHRYV
;
A
#
# COMPACT_ATOMS: atom_id res chain seq x y z
N MET A 1 21.34 -1.22 3.39
CA MET A 1 22.10 -1.65 2.19
C MET A 1 21.18 -2.35 1.20
N ARG A 2 20.63 -3.54 1.51
CA ARG A 2 19.69 -4.23 0.60
C ARG A 2 18.52 -3.36 0.13
N SER A 3 17.90 -2.58 1.03
CA SER A 3 16.81 -1.66 0.65
C SER A 3 17.22 -0.57 -0.36
N TRP A 4 18.49 -0.14 -0.38
CA TRP A 4 19.01 0.76 -1.41
C TRP A 4 19.31 0.03 -2.73
N ALA A 5 19.89 -1.17 -2.66
CA ALA A 5 20.15 -2.02 -3.83
C ALA A 5 18.85 -2.53 -4.51
N ASP A 6 17.77 -2.65 -3.75
CA ASP A 6 16.46 -3.02 -4.28
C ASP A 6 15.95 -1.96 -5.27
N VAL A 7 16.22 -0.67 -5.02
CA VAL A 7 15.58 0.43 -5.76
C VAL A 7 16.44 1.00 -6.89
N ALA A 8 17.74 0.71 -6.88
CA ALA A 8 18.70 1.24 -7.84
C ALA A 8 19.78 0.20 -8.19
N ASN A 9 20.46 0.35 -9.33
CA ASN A 9 21.48 -0.61 -9.79
C ASN A 9 22.79 -0.48 -9.00
N ILE A 10 22.76 -0.92 -7.74
CA ILE A 10 23.88 -0.89 -6.80
C ILE A 10 24.02 -2.29 -6.19
N GLU A 11 25.25 -2.79 -6.12
CA GLU A 11 25.56 -4.06 -5.47
C GLU A 11 26.41 -3.82 -4.22
N PHE A 12 26.08 -4.51 -3.13
CA PHE A 12 26.86 -4.51 -1.90
C PHE A 12 27.40 -5.91 -1.64
N GLU A 13 28.71 -6.03 -1.59
CA GLU A 13 29.40 -7.27 -1.26
C GLU A 13 30.30 -7.05 -0.04
N GLU A 14 30.18 -7.92 0.96
CA GLU A 14 31.02 -7.89 2.15
C GLU A 14 32.43 -8.39 1.80
N GLU A 15 33.46 -7.58 2.09
CA GLU A 15 34.86 -7.91 1.81
C GLU A 15 35.13 -8.27 0.32
N ALA A 16 34.50 -7.52 -0.59
CA ALA A 16 34.71 -7.65 -2.04
C ALA A 16 36.19 -7.61 -2.43
N GLY A 17 36.59 -8.48 -3.37
CA GLY A 17 37.98 -8.57 -3.83
C GLY A 17 38.46 -7.39 -4.69
N ALA A 18 37.55 -6.77 -5.45
CA ALA A 18 37.86 -5.62 -6.32
C ALA A 18 36.66 -4.65 -6.41
N PRO A 19 36.30 -3.97 -5.30
CA PRO A 19 35.15 -3.08 -5.28
C PRO A 19 35.42 -1.76 -6.00
N GLU A 20 34.36 -1.16 -6.57
CA GLU A 20 34.40 0.22 -7.10
C GLU A 20 34.51 1.26 -5.97
N GLY A 21 34.04 0.95 -4.77
CA GLY A 21 34.18 1.78 -3.58
C GLY A 21 34.05 0.96 -2.28
N GLN A 22 34.65 1.45 -1.19
CA GLN A 22 34.63 0.73 0.09
C GLN A 22 33.82 1.48 1.15
N LEU A 23 32.88 0.78 1.79
CA LEU A 23 32.08 1.29 2.92
C LEU A 23 32.54 0.65 4.24
N ARG A 24 32.62 1.45 5.31
CA ARG A 24 33.00 0.97 6.66
C ARG A 24 32.01 1.43 7.71
N PHE A 25 31.66 0.53 8.63
CA PHE A 25 30.78 0.81 9.76
C PHE A 25 31.55 0.65 11.06
N VAL A 26 31.51 1.67 11.91
CA VAL A 26 32.29 1.69 13.16
C VAL A 26 31.42 2.13 14.32
N ASN A 27 31.41 1.34 15.39
CA ASN A 27 30.85 1.76 16.67
C ASN A 27 31.82 2.70 17.37
N SER A 28 31.31 3.81 17.88
CA SER A 28 32.08 4.88 18.50
C SER A 28 31.35 5.43 19.73
N ALA A 29 32.05 6.18 20.58
CA ALA A 29 31.43 6.96 21.67
C ALA A 29 30.92 8.34 21.19
N GLU A 30 31.33 8.75 19.99
CA GLU A 30 31.01 10.02 19.31
C GLU A 30 30.65 9.74 17.85
N PRO A 31 29.75 10.49 17.17
CA PRO A 31 29.07 11.72 17.59
C PRO A 31 27.84 11.45 18.49
N ASN A 32 26.91 12.39 18.70
CA ASN A 32 25.73 12.18 19.55
C ASN A 32 24.87 10.97 19.14
N VAL A 33 24.58 10.80 17.83
CA VAL A 33 23.78 9.69 17.30
C VAL A 33 24.56 8.92 16.24
N ALA A 34 24.85 9.56 15.11
CA ALA A 34 25.63 9.00 14.02
C ALA A 34 26.22 10.12 13.15
N ASP A 35 27.23 9.78 12.35
CA ASP A 35 27.67 10.58 11.21
C ASP A 35 28.17 9.67 10.07
N ALA A 36 28.16 10.22 8.87
CA ALA A 36 28.80 9.65 7.69
C ALA A 36 29.82 10.62 7.10
N ALA A 37 30.91 10.04 6.61
CA ALA A 37 31.87 10.71 5.75
C ALA A 37 31.93 9.97 4.42
N PHE A 38 31.82 10.71 3.33
CA PHE A 38 31.87 10.20 1.97
C PHE A 38 33.01 10.84 1.17
N SER A 39 33.64 10.04 0.32
CA SER A 39 34.61 10.43 -0.71
C SER A 39 34.37 9.55 -1.94
N GLU A 40 34.92 9.92 -3.10
CA GLU A 40 34.62 9.26 -4.38
C GLU A 40 34.69 7.72 -4.34
N HIS A 41 35.64 7.13 -3.61
CA HIS A 41 35.85 5.67 -3.57
C HIS A 41 35.80 5.09 -2.15
N SER A 42 35.44 5.88 -1.14
CA SER A 42 35.37 5.39 0.23
C SER A 42 34.36 6.16 1.09
N GLY A 43 33.63 5.41 1.90
CA GLY A 43 32.65 5.91 2.86
C GLY A 43 32.83 5.30 4.25
N ARG A 44 32.55 6.07 5.30
CA ARG A 44 32.54 5.60 6.68
C ARG A 44 31.33 6.12 7.43
N VAL A 45 30.57 5.23 8.06
CA VAL A 45 29.56 5.56 9.08
C VAL A 45 30.15 5.31 10.47
N ARG A 46 29.98 6.29 11.37
CA ARG A 46 30.16 6.09 12.80
C ARG A 46 28.81 6.10 13.50
N LEU A 47 28.56 5.08 14.30
CA LEU A 47 27.36 4.96 15.12
C LEU A 47 27.75 5.12 16.59
N ASN A 48 27.05 5.98 17.33
CA ASN A 48 27.25 6.06 18.76
C ASN A 48 26.66 4.83 19.44
N SER A 49 27.51 3.93 19.93
CA SER A 49 27.08 2.69 20.60
C SER A 49 26.51 2.92 22.00
N HIS A 50 26.76 4.09 22.60
CA HIS A 50 26.16 4.47 23.87
C HIS A 50 24.74 5.02 23.70
N HIS A 51 24.39 5.54 22.52
CA HIS A 51 23.05 6.03 22.23
C HIS A 51 22.06 4.86 22.14
N TRP A 52 20.99 4.92 22.93
CA TRP A 52 20.10 3.77 23.17
C TRP A 52 19.44 3.23 21.89
N VAL A 53 19.07 4.10 20.94
CA VAL A 53 18.45 3.71 19.66
C VAL A 53 19.36 2.85 18.77
N ASN A 54 20.69 2.96 18.92
CA ASN A 54 21.67 2.29 18.07
C ASN A 54 22.06 0.91 18.60
N ARG A 55 21.71 0.57 19.85
CA ARG A 55 22.11 -0.70 20.49
C ARG A 55 21.37 -1.90 19.92
N ALA A 56 20.12 -1.70 19.52
CA ALA A 56 19.28 -2.71 18.91
C ALA A 56 18.33 -2.06 17.89
N PRO A 57 18.82 -1.71 16.68
CA PRO A 57 17.98 -1.19 15.61
C PRO A 57 16.88 -2.19 15.26
N THR A 58 15.62 -1.75 15.31
CA THR A 58 14.44 -2.54 14.92
C THR A 58 13.79 -1.96 13.69
N VAL A 59 12.98 -2.75 12.98
CA VAL A 59 12.07 -2.21 11.96
C VAL A 59 11.25 -1.07 12.57
N ASN A 60 11.08 -0.02 11.78
CA ASN A 60 10.48 1.28 12.07
C ASN A 60 11.07 2.09 13.23
N GLY A 61 12.14 1.60 13.86
CA GLY A 61 12.85 2.31 14.91
C GLY A 61 13.85 3.33 14.36
N TYR A 62 14.08 4.40 15.12
CA TYR A 62 15.01 5.48 14.75
C TYR A 62 16.45 5.01 14.47
N GLY A 63 16.93 3.96 15.16
CA GLY A 63 18.25 3.38 14.88
C GLY A 63 18.36 2.75 13.49
N ARG A 64 17.30 2.07 13.02
CA ARG A 64 17.26 1.48 11.66
C ARG A 64 17.13 2.58 10.61
N HIS A 65 16.30 3.59 10.86
CA HIS A 65 16.21 4.78 10.04
C HIS A 65 17.58 5.48 9.89
N THR A 66 18.29 5.68 11.00
CA THR A 66 19.64 6.26 11.02
C THR A 66 20.60 5.46 10.13
N LEU A 67 20.61 4.12 10.24
CA LEU A 67 21.43 3.30 9.34
C LEU A 67 21.10 3.53 7.87
N THR A 68 19.82 3.59 7.51
CA THR A 68 19.39 3.83 6.12
C THR A 68 19.79 5.23 5.63
N HIS A 69 19.65 6.25 6.49
CA HIS A 69 20.07 7.62 6.26
C HIS A 69 21.57 7.73 6.00
N GLU A 70 22.40 7.21 6.91
CA GLU A 70 23.85 7.29 6.78
C GLU A 70 24.36 6.52 5.55
N ILE A 71 23.72 5.39 5.21
CA ILE A 71 24.02 4.68 3.95
C ILE A 71 23.68 5.55 2.73
N GLY A 72 22.59 6.34 2.77
CA GLY A 72 22.30 7.32 1.73
C GLY A 72 23.45 8.30 1.53
N HIS A 73 24.02 8.84 2.60
CA HIS A 73 25.23 9.67 2.53
C HIS A 73 26.44 8.92 1.94
N LEU A 74 26.61 7.63 2.25
CA LEU A 74 27.67 6.82 1.65
C LEU A 74 27.50 6.57 0.15
N LEU A 75 26.29 6.73 -0.36
CA LEU A 75 25.97 6.73 -1.79
C LEU A 75 26.01 8.16 -2.37
N GLY A 76 26.41 9.16 -1.59
CA GLY A 76 26.50 10.55 -2.06
C GLY A 76 25.19 11.33 -2.02
N ALA A 77 24.14 10.83 -1.34
CA ALA A 77 22.97 11.65 -1.06
C ALA A 77 23.34 12.77 -0.09
N ALA A 78 22.85 13.98 -0.34
CA ALA A 78 22.86 15.05 0.65
C ALA A 78 21.58 15.02 1.49
N HIS A 79 21.53 15.79 2.57
CA HIS A 79 20.24 16.20 3.12
C HIS A 79 19.42 16.93 2.05
N THR A 80 18.09 16.92 2.22
CA THR A 80 17.14 17.58 1.33
C THR A 80 17.24 19.12 1.35
N GLY A 81 17.94 19.70 2.32
CA GLY A 81 18.29 21.12 2.38
C GLY A 81 19.69 21.37 2.97
N ASP A 82 20.12 22.64 3.01
CA ASP A 82 21.42 23.04 3.58
C ASP A 82 21.33 23.21 5.10
N TYR A 83 21.21 22.09 5.80
CA TYR A 83 21.24 22.01 7.26
C TYR A 83 22.08 20.82 7.72
N ASP A 84 22.60 20.91 8.95
CA ASP A 84 23.47 19.89 9.52
C ASP A 84 23.44 19.99 11.04
N ALA A 85 23.40 18.85 11.74
CA ALA A 85 23.34 18.81 13.20
C ALA A 85 24.56 19.46 13.89
N SER A 86 25.72 19.53 13.22
CA SER A 86 26.92 20.22 13.72
C SER A 86 26.81 21.75 13.69
N ARG A 87 25.89 22.31 12.89
CA ARG A 87 25.65 23.76 12.78
C ARG A 87 24.60 24.27 13.77
N GLY A 88 24.01 23.37 14.56
CA GLY A 88 22.98 23.69 15.56
C GLY A 88 21.61 23.10 15.21
N PRO A 89 20.59 23.36 16.05
CA PRO A 89 19.26 22.84 15.82
C PRO A 89 18.65 23.43 14.55
N SER A 90 18.10 22.57 13.70
CA SER A 90 17.38 22.97 12.49
C SER A 90 15.88 22.82 12.70
N ASN A 91 15.09 23.75 12.18
CA ASN A 91 13.63 23.68 12.18
C ASN A 91 13.09 23.87 10.78
N TYR A 92 11.98 23.18 10.49
CA TYR A 92 11.38 23.11 9.16
C TYR A 92 11.07 24.50 8.60
N ARG A 93 10.44 25.37 9.38
CA ARG A 93 9.97 26.70 8.93
C ARG A 93 11.09 27.59 8.39
N GLU A 94 12.28 27.48 8.95
CA GLU A 94 13.41 28.36 8.60
C GLU A 94 14.39 27.69 7.64
N HIS A 95 14.47 26.36 7.62
CA HIS A 95 15.56 25.63 6.95
C HIS A 95 15.09 24.74 5.78
N ALA A 96 13.81 24.35 5.73
CA ALA A 96 13.29 23.63 4.59
C ALA A 96 13.27 24.54 3.36
N ILE A 97 13.83 24.06 2.25
CA ILE A 97 13.94 24.83 0.99
C ILE A 97 12.82 24.50 -0.02
N PHE A 98 12.00 23.47 0.27
CA PHE A 98 10.77 23.12 -0.44
C PHE A 98 9.78 22.47 0.55
N ALA A 99 8.50 22.40 0.18
CA ALA A 99 7.44 21.99 1.10
C ALA A 99 7.55 20.50 1.48
N GLU A 100 7.90 19.64 0.55
CA GLU A 100 7.99 18.19 0.75
C GLU A 100 9.25 17.75 1.52
N ASP A 101 10.03 18.68 2.08
CA ASP A 101 11.21 18.37 2.90
C ASP A 101 10.77 17.82 4.26
N SER A 102 10.44 16.53 4.28
CA SER A 102 10.09 15.81 5.49
C SER A 102 10.39 14.31 5.38
N ARG A 103 10.38 13.64 6.53
CA ARG A 103 10.47 12.18 6.66
C ARG A 103 9.27 11.42 6.13
N ALA A 104 8.27 12.09 5.54
CA ALA A 104 7.28 11.44 4.69
C ALA A 104 7.80 11.16 3.28
N TYR A 105 8.75 11.96 2.80
CA TYR A 105 9.24 11.91 1.41
C TYR A 105 10.66 11.40 1.29
N SER A 106 11.51 11.66 2.29
CA SER A 106 12.93 11.29 2.27
C SER A 106 13.45 10.93 3.65
N VAL A 107 14.17 9.83 3.76
CA VAL A 107 14.94 9.49 4.96
C VAL A 107 16.11 10.46 5.19
N MET A 108 16.50 11.23 4.17
CA MET A 108 17.54 12.27 4.27
C MET A 108 17.04 13.58 4.90
N SER A 109 15.73 13.70 5.16
CA SER A 109 15.17 14.88 5.82
C SER A 109 15.35 14.85 7.34
N TYR A 110 15.58 16.01 7.93
CA TYR A 110 15.58 16.18 9.39
C TYR A 110 14.18 16.42 9.96
N PHE A 111 13.21 16.77 9.11
CA PHE A 111 11.92 17.27 9.55
C PHE A 111 10.89 16.15 9.62
N ASP A 112 10.10 16.18 10.68
CA ASP A 112 9.05 15.19 10.92
C ASP A 112 7.98 15.21 9.80
N ALA A 113 7.39 14.05 9.52
CA ALA A 113 6.33 13.87 8.52
C ALA A 113 5.14 14.84 8.72
N SER A 114 4.84 15.22 9.96
CA SER A 114 3.77 16.17 10.31
C SER A 114 3.94 17.58 9.75
N ASN A 115 5.16 18.00 9.42
CA ASN A 115 5.39 19.29 8.77
C ASN A 115 4.74 19.39 7.38
N THR A 116 4.40 18.25 6.80
CA THR A 116 3.80 18.09 5.48
C THR A 116 2.38 17.51 5.50
N GLY A 117 1.74 17.46 6.68
CA GLY A 117 0.37 16.96 6.83
C GLY A 117 0.23 15.45 6.96
N HIS A 118 1.35 14.71 6.99
CA HIS A 118 1.41 13.27 7.23
C HIS A 118 1.50 12.96 8.73
N ASP A 119 1.20 11.74 9.16
CA ASP A 119 1.31 11.33 10.56
C ASP A 119 1.71 9.85 10.66
N HIS A 120 2.98 9.62 10.99
CA HIS A 120 3.54 8.29 11.16
C HIS A 120 3.52 7.83 12.63
N GLN A 121 2.86 8.58 13.52
CA GLN A 121 2.69 8.25 14.95
C GLN A 121 4.01 7.96 15.70
N GLY A 122 5.11 8.59 15.27
CA GLY A 122 6.44 8.43 15.87
C GLY A 122 7.24 7.24 15.35
N GLU A 123 6.72 6.51 14.37
CA GLU A 123 7.43 5.47 13.62
C GLU A 123 8.28 6.10 12.50
N TYR A 124 9.34 5.39 12.10
CA TYR A 124 10.28 5.88 11.09
C TYR A 124 10.39 4.92 9.91
N ALA A 125 10.52 5.42 8.69
CA ALA A 125 10.80 4.56 7.55
C ALA A 125 12.14 3.82 7.70
N SER A 126 12.13 2.52 7.44
CA SER A 126 13.31 1.65 7.51
C SER A 126 14.06 1.50 6.18
N GLY A 127 13.40 1.83 5.07
CA GLY A 127 13.93 1.82 3.71
C GLY A 127 13.84 3.20 3.05
N PRO A 128 14.43 3.37 1.85
CA PRO A 128 14.30 4.59 1.06
C PRO A 128 12.84 4.96 0.79
N LEU A 129 12.52 6.25 0.89
CA LEU A 129 11.21 6.81 0.57
C LEU A 129 11.18 7.41 -0.84
N MET A 130 10.03 7.93 -1.27
CA MET A 130 9.76 8.30 -2.66
C MET A 130 10.85 9.20 -3.29
N THR A 131 11.32 10.22 -2.56
CA THR A 131 12.37 11.12 -3.06
C THR A 131 13.74 10.46 -3.07
N ASP A 132 14.03 9.60 -2.08
CA ASP A 132 15.26 8.83 -2.01
C ASP A 132 15.39 7.86 -3.18
N ILE A 133 14.29 7.17 -3.50
CA ILE A 133 14.19 6.25 -4.64
C ILE A 133 14.41 7.03 -5.93
N ALA A 134 13.69 8.13 -6.15
CA ALA A 134 13.86 8.95 -7.34
C ALA A 134 15.30 9.47 -7.51
N TRP A 135 15.94 9.90 -6.41
CA TRP A 135 17.33 10.32 -6.42
C TRP A 135 18.29 9.17 -6.76
N ALA A 136 18.16 8.02 -6.08
CA ALA A 136 19.06 6.88 -6.29
C ALA A 136 18.94 6.34 -7.72
N GLN A 137 17.72 6.29 -8.27
CA GLN A 137 17.49 5.88 -9.65
C GLN A 137 18.04 6.88 -10.66
N LYS A 138 18.02 8.17 -10.35
CA LYS A 138 18.67 9.18 -11.19
C LYS A 138 20.19 9.03 -11.18
N ALA A 139 20.78 8.67 -10.03
CA ALA A 139 22.23 8.53 -9.88
C ALA A 139 22.76 7.21 -10.48
N TYR A 140 22.05 6.11 -10.26
CA TYR A 140 22.53 4.74 -10.52
C TYR A 140 21.66 3.94 -11.50
N GLY A 141 20.54 4.49 -11.94
CA GLY A 141 19.55 3.77 -12.73
C GLY A 141 18.61 2.93 -11.88
N ALA A 142 17.37 2.76 -12.35
CA ALA A 142 16.36 1.95 -11.70
C ALA A 142 16.61 0.45 -11.84
N ASN A 143 16.40 -0.29 -10.75
CA ASN A 143 16.58 -1.74 -10.71
C ASN A 143 15.26 -2.48 -10.97
N TYR A 144 14.96 -2.73 -12.24
CA TYR A 144 13.78 -3.48 -12.68
C TYR A 144 13.89 -5.00 -12.49
N SER A 145 15.01 -5.52 -11.97
CA SER A 145 15.10 -6.93 -11.57
C SER A 145 14.48 -7.21 -10.20
N THR A 146 14.30 -6.17 -9.39
CA THR A 146 13.71 -6.27 -8.07
C THR A 146 12.23 -6.55 -8.17
N ARG A 147 11.79 -7.66 -7.56
CA ARG A 147 10.37 -8.02 -7.39
C ARG A 147 9.57 -8.04 -8.71
N ASN A 148 10.22 -8.34 -9.83
CA ASN A 148 9.64 -8.30 -11.19
C ASN A 148 8.65 -9.45 -11.53
N THR A 149 7.95 -9.94 -10.52
CA THR A 149 6.91 -10.97 -10.57
C THR A 149 5.85 -10.61 -9.53
N ASP A 150 4.68 -11.24 -9.58
CA ASP A 150 3.57 -11.02 -8.63
C ASP A 150 4.01 -10.92 -7.16
N THR A 151 3.91 -9.72 -6.62
CA THR A 151 4.37 -9.36 -5.29
C THR A 151 3.21 -8.86 -4.43
N THR A 152 3.11 -9.38 -3.21
CA THR A 152 2.23 -8.86 -2.18
C THR A 152 3.04 -8.07 -1.15
N TYR A 153 2.62 -6.83 -0.89
CA TYR A 153 3.15 -5.93 0.13
C TYR A 153 2.15 -5.81 1.29
N GLY A 154 2.63 -5.62 2.51
CA GLY A 154 1.78 -5.56 3.70
C GLY A 154 1.55 -6.94 4.32
N PHE A 155 0.30 -7.27 4.66
CA PHE A 155 -0.05 -8.61 5.14
C PHE A 155 0.17 -9.65 4.04
N ASN A 156 0.40 -10.91 4.42
CA ASN A 156 0.65 -12.01 3.48
C ASN A 156 1.82 -11.75 2.51
N SER A 157 2.72 -10.83 2.86
CA SER A 157 3.79 -10.36 2.00
C SER A 157 4.76 -11.48 1.59
N ASN A 158 5.15 -11.45 0.32
CA ASN A 158 6.17 -12.33 -0.26
C ASN A 158 7.47 -11.58 -0.61
N THR A 159 7.58 -10.30 -0.23
CA THR A 159 8.74 -9.42 -0.54
C THR A 159 10.06 -9.90 0.07
N ARG A 160 9.98 -10.70 1.14
CA ARG A 160 11.13 -11.05 2.00
C ARG A 160 11.88 -9.81 2.51
N ARG A 161 11.14 -8.74 2.80
CA ARG A 161 11.62 -7.50 3.42
C ARG A 161 10.82 -7.23 4.68
N ASP A 162 11.52 -6.96 5.77
CA ASP A 162 10.90 -6.75 7.08
C ASP A 162 10.09 -5.44 7.11
N ASP A 163 10.57 -4.41 6.43
CA ASP A 163 9.96 -3.09 6.32
C ASP A 163 8.77 -3.03 5.34
N LEU A 164 8.54 -4.08 4.56
CA LEU A 164 7.43 -4.19 3.60
C LEU A 164 6.41 -5.28 3.99
N SER A 165 6.58 -5.92 5.15
CA SER A 165 5.75 -7.04 5.60
C SER A 165 5.07 -6.72 6.92
N LEU A 166 3.78 -7.07 7.02
CA LEU A 166 2.97 -6.94 8.23
C LEU A 166 2.54 -8.32 8.70
N VAL A 167 2.63 -8.59 10.01
CA VAL A 167 2.25 -9.86 10.62
C VAL A 167 1.18 -9.70 11.70
N SER A 168 0.91 -8.48 12.13
CA SER A 168 -0.02 -8.13 13.19
C SER A 168 -0.78 -6.83 12.87
N PRO A 169 -2.05 -6.69 13.31
CA PRO A 169 -2.83 -5.44 13.18
C PRO A 169 -2.22 -4.23 13.91
N ARG A 170 -1.16 -4.45 14.70
CA ARG A 170 -0.44 -3.40 15.43
C ARG A 170 0.85 -2.97 14.74
N ASP A 171 1.28 -3.68 13.71
CA ASP A 171 2.50 -3.33 12.99
C ASP A 171 2.29 -2.03 12.23
N ALA A 172 3.31 -1.18 12.19
CA ALA A 172 3.26 0.06 11.44
C ALA A 172 3.72 -0.17 9.99
N ALA A 173 2.92 0.24 9.02
CA ALA A 173 3.31 0.30 7.62
C ALA A 173 3.95 1.67 7.31
N VAL A 174 5.27 1.78 7.28
CA VAL A 174 5.96 3.03 6.89
C VAL A 174 6.98 2.76 5.80
N PHE A 175 6.54 2.80 4.54
CA PHE A 175 7.37 2.43 3.39
C PHE A 175 6.93 3.07 2.08
N CYS A 176 7.84 3.06 1.11
CA CYS A 176 7.57 3.39 -0.30
C CYS A 176 7.78 2.14 -1.15
N VAL A 177 6.81 1.80 -2.00
CA VAL A 177 6.88 0.66 -2.89
C VAL A 177 7.74 0.98 -4.11
N TRP A 178 8.77 0.17 -4.31
CA TRP A 178 9.44 0.01 -5.59
C TRP A 178 9.21 -1.41 -6.09
N ASP A 179 8.72 -1.54 -7.32
CA ASP A 179 8.48 -2.83 -7.96
C ASP A 179 8.95 -2.79 -9.42
N GLY A 180 9.57 -3.87 -9.90
CA GLY A 180 10.07 -4.03 -11.25
C GLY A 180 9.03 -4.53 -12.26
N GLY A 181 7.86 -4.97 -11.79
CA GLY A 181 6.71 -5.42 -12.59
C GLY A 181 6.11 -6.71 -12.05
N GLY A 182 4.95 -7.11 -12.58
CA GLY A 182 4.21 -8.25 -12.06
C GLY A 182 2.73 -7.95 -12.06
N ASN A 183 1.95 -8.75 -11.35
CA ASN A 183 0.62 -8.39 -10.91
C ASN A 183 0.61 -8.29 -9.38
N ASP A 184 0.72 -7.07 -8.88
CA ASP A 184 1.14 -6.78 -7.51
C ASP A 184 -0.03 -6.34 -6.64
N THR A 185 0.09 -6.56 -5.32
CA THR A 185 -0.99 -6.33 -4.36
C THR A 185 -0.52 -5.53 -3.16
N LEU A 186 -1.24 -4.47 -2.80
CA LEU A 186 -1.23 -3.93 -1.44
C LEU A 186 -2.26 -4.66 -0.60
N ASP A 187 -1.82 -5.45 0.37
CA ASP A 187 -2.70 -6.19 1.28
C ASP A 187 -2.66 -5.58 2.68
N PHE A 188 -3.75 -4.90 3.04
CA PHE A 188 -3.97 -4.27 4.33
C PHE A 188 -5.11 -4.92 5.12
N SER A 189 -5.42 -6.18 4.79
CA SER A 189 -6.55 -6.95 5.33
C SER A 189 -6.55 -7.18 6.84
N GLY A 190 -5.38 -7.09 7.48
CA GLY A 190 -5.27 -7.26 8.92
C GLY A 190 -5.69 -6.03 9.73
N TYR A 191 -5.86 -4.85 9.13
CA TYR A 191 -6.22 -3.64 9.87
C TYR A 191 -7.73 -3.50 10.12
N HIS A 192 -8.07 -2.70 11.14
CA HIS A 192 -9.46 -2.46 11.56
C HIS A 192 -9.89 -0.99 11.47
N GLN A 193 -8.92 -0.10 11.32
CA GLN A 193 -9.12 1.32 11.11
C GLN A 193 -9.63 1.56 9.69
N ASN A 194 -10.35 2.67 9.48
CA ASN A 194 -10.65 3.13 8.14
C ASN A 194 -9.36 3.54 7.41
N GLN A 195 -9.26 3.17 6.14
CA GLN A 195 -8.06 3.36 5.32
C GLN A 195 -8.40 4.14 4.05
N VAL A 196 -7.38 4.79 3.50
CA VAL A 196 -7.41 5.33 2.13
C VAL A 196 -6.25 4.71 1.38
N ILE A 197 -6.54 3.79 0.46
CA ILE A 197 -5.56 3.03 -0.30
C ILE A 197 -5.60 3.52 -1.76
N ASN A 198 -4.48 4.04 -2.24
CA ASN A 198 -4.35 4.60 -3.58
C ASN A 198 -3.25 3.89 -4.37
N LEU A 199 -3.64 3.23 -5.46
CA LEU A 199 -2.75 2.44 -6.32
C LEU A 199 -2.01 3.27 -7.38
N ARG A 200 -2.20 4.59 -7.42
CA ARG A 200 -1.51 5.46 -8.38
C ARG A 200 -0.05 5.66 -7.97
N ALA A 201 0.85 5.60 -8.94
CA ALA A 201 2.24 6.01 -8.75
C ALA A 201 2.34 7.44 -8.20
N GLU A 202 3.37 7.71 -7.41
CA GLU A 202 3.63 9.02 -6.79
C GLU A 202 2.51 9.51 -5.85
N SER A 203 1.70 8.59 -5.35
CA SER A 203 0.65 8.87 -4.37
C SER A 203 0.98 8.31 -2.99
N PHE A 204 0.23 8.81 -2.00
CA PHE A 204 0.28 8.35 -0.61
C PHE A 204 -1.05 7.70 -0.24
N SER A 205 -0.98 6.78 0.72
CA SER A 205 -2.10 6.08 1.34
C SER A 205 -2.07 6.26 2.85
N ASP A 206 -3.27 6.32 3.44
CA ASP A 206 -3.51 6.37 4.88
C ASP A 206 -3.88 4.96 5.34
N VAL A 207 -2.96 4.28 6.04
CA VAL A 207 -3.06 2.82 6.30
C VAL A 207 -2.81 2.54 7.77
N GLY A 208 -3.60 1.63 8.37
CA GLY A 208 -3.40 1.21 9.76
C GLY A 208 -3.62 2.32 10.80
N GLY A 209 -4.39 3.36 10.46
CA GLY A 209 -4.66 4.51 11.34
C GLY A 209 -3.61 5.63 11.30
N MET A 210 -2.56 5.49 10.49
CA MET A 210 -1.60 6.54 10.17
C MET A 210 -2.04 7.35 8.94
N LYS A 211 -1.32 8.44 8.63
CA LYS A 211 -1.56 9.29 7.46
C LYS A 211 -0.33 9.40 6.57
N GLY A 212 -0.51 9.16 5.27
CA GLY A 212 0.53 9.17 4.24
C GLY A 212 1.79 8.43 4.63
N ASN A 213 1.59 7.23 5.16
CA ASN A 213 2.64 6.34 5.67
C ASN A 213 3.05 5.27 4.64
N VAL A 214 2.17 4.96 3.68
CA VAL A 214 2.49 4.12 2.53
C VAL A 214 2.48 4.97 1.27
N SER A 215 3.47 4.76 0.40
CA SER A 215 3.54 5.45 -0.89
C SER A 215 4.01 4.53 -2.01
N ILE A 216 3.82 4.96 -3.26
CA ILE A 216 4.24 4.21 -4.46
C ILE A 216 5.24 5.07 -5.24
N ALA A 217 6.40 4.53 -5.56
CA ALA A 217 7.44 5.25 -6.30
C ALA A 217 7.01 5.56 -7.75
N ARG A 218 7.66 6.56 -8.36
CA ARG A 218 7.47 6.90 -9.77
C ARG A 218 7.74 5.68 -10.65
N GLY A 219 6.84 5.43 -11.60
CA GLY A 219 7.02 4.38 -12.62
C GLY A 219 6.69 2.97 -12.16
N VAL A 220 6.12 2.82 -10.96
CA VAL A 220 5.55 1.56 -10.46
C VAL A 220 4.05 1.53 -10.78
N THR A 221 3.58 0.40 -11.29
CA THR A 221 2.14 0.10 -11.41
C THR A 221 1.82 -0.98 -10.39
N LEU A 222 0.77 -0.77 -9.59
CA LEU A 222 0.21 -1.81 -8.72
C LEU A 222 -1.20 -2.13 -9.19
N GLU A 223 -1.53 -3.40 -9.32
CA GLU A 223 -2.79 -3.84 -9.90
C GLU A 223 -3.87 -4.07 -8.84
N ASN A 224 -3.51 -4.46 -7.61
CA ASN A 224 -4.48 -4.98 -6.67
C ASN A 224 -4.40 -4.31 -5.29
N ALA A 225 -5.56 -4.18 -4.64
CA ALA A 225 -5.66 -3.70 -3.27
C ALA A 225 -6.66 -4.54 -2.46
N VAL A 226 -6.29 -4.82 -1.22
CA VAL A 226 -7.17 -5.44 -0.21
C VAL A 226 -7.23 -4.52 1.01
N GLY A 227 -8.42 -3.98 1.27
CA GLY A 227 -8.72 -3.23 2.48
C GLY A 227 -8.94 -4.14 3.70
N GLY A 228 -9.24 -3.53 4.83
CA GLY A 228 -9.34 -4.13 6.16
C GLY A 228 -10.79 -4.40 6.57
N SER A 229 -11.07 -4.28 7.87
CA SER A 229 -12.42 -4.38 8.41
C SER A 229 -13.06 -3.02 8.75
N GLY A 230 -12.42 -1.91 8.33
CA GLY A 230 -12.91 -0.54 8.50
C GLY A 230 -13.74 -0.10 7.29
N ALA A 231 -14.33 1.08 7.34
CA ALA A 231 -14.96 1.68 6.15
C ALA A 231 -13.87 2.35 5.31
N ASP A 232 -13.41 1.63 4.30
CA ASP A 232 -12.22 1.95 3.53
C ASP A 232 -12.54 2.66 2.20
N VAL A 233 -11.57 3.43 1.73
CA VAL A 233 -11.57 4.04 0.39
C VAL A 233 -10.46 3.39 -0.42
N LEU A 234 -10.82 2.69 -1.49
CA LEU A 234 -9.84 2.11 -2.42
C LEU A 234 -9.93 2.86 -3.74
N ILE A 235 -8.76 3.30 -4.23
CA ILE A 235 -8.60 4.07 -5.46
C ILE A 235 -7.63 3.31 -6.35
N GLY A 236 -8.14 2.76 -7.44
CA GLY A 236 -7.37 2.15 -8.51
C GLY A 236 -6.65 3.17 -9.39
N ASN A 237 -6.12 2.69 -10.51
CA ASN A 237 -5.33 3.45 -11.46
C ASN A 237 -5.84 3.19 -12.89
N ASP A 238 -4.95 3.24 -13.88
CA ASP A 238 -5.32 3.05 -15.29
C ASP A 238 -5.08 1.60 -15.77
N ALA A 239 -4.57 0.73 -14.90
CA ALA A 239 -4.41 -0.71 -15.14
C ALA A 239 -5.68 -1.45 -14.72
N GLY A 240 -5.87 -2.68 -15.22
CA GLY A 240 -6.99 -3.51 -14.75
C GLY A 240 -6.79 -3.91 -13.29
N ASN A 241 -7.59 -3.33 -12.40
CA ASN A 241 -7.42 -3.51 -10.96
C ASN A 241 -8.30 -4.61 -10.39
N ARG A 242 -7.80 -5.33 -9.37
CA ARG A 242 -8.64 -6.15 -8.48
C ARG A 242 -8.74 -5.48 -7.11
N LEU A 243 -9.94 -5.08 -6.75
CA LEU A 243 -10.22 -4.37 -5.50
C LEU A 243 -11.10 -5.22 -4.60
N LYS A 244 -10.66 -5.43 -3.37
CA LYS A 244 -11.44 -6.05 -2.30
C LYS A 244 -11.50 -5.08 -1.13
N GLY A 245 -12.67 -4.51 -0.87
CA GLY A 245 -12.87 -3.56 0.24
C GLY A 245 -12.56 -4.20 1.59
N GLY A 246 -13.03 -5.44 1.78
CA GLY A 246 -12.92 -6.14 3.05
C GLY A 246 -14.28 -6.12 3.72
N GLY A 247 -14.35 -5.88 5.02
CA GLY A 247 -15.63 -5.65 5.70
C GLY A 247 -15.75 -4.19 6.09
N GLY A 248 -16.94 -3.63 6.10
CA GLY A 248 -17.09 -2.18 6.25
C GLY A 248 -18.20 -1.69 5.35
N ALA A 249 -18.26 -0.39 5.13
CA ALA A 249 -19.06 0.19 4.06
C ALA A 249 -18.06 0.93 3.16
N ASP A 250 -17.53 0.24 2.16
CA ASP A 250 -16.36 0.70 1.44
C ASP A 250 -16.73 1.52 0.20
N HIS A 251 -15.89 2.47 -0.16
CA HIS A 251 -16.02 3.21 -1.42
C HIS A 251 -14.90 2.84 -2.36
N LEU A 252 -15.26 2.24 -3.49
CA LEU A 252 -14.31 1.65 -4.43
C LEU A 252 -14.37 2.44 -5.74
N TRP A 253 -13.29 3.15 -6.06
CA TRP A 253 -13.04 3.74 -7.37
C TRP A 253 -12.05 2.86 -8.09
N SER A 254 -12.44 2.19 -9.17
CA SER A 254 -11.51 1.35 -9.91
C SER A 254 -10.65 2.14 -10.88
N GLY A 255 -11.13 3.29 -11.38
CA GLY A 255 -10.41 4.09 -12.34
C GLY A 255 -10.66 3.62 -13.78
N ALA A 256 -9.62 3.57 -14.59
CA ALA A 256 -9.71 3.11 -15.97
C ALA A 256 -9.12 1.70 -16.08
N GLY A 257 -9.55 0.93 -17.06
CA GLY A 257 -9.09 -0.43 -17.23
C GLY A 257 -10.27 -1.39 -17.25
N ARG A 258 -9.97 -2.67 -17.04
CA ARG A 258 -11.02 -3.69 -16.86
C ARG A 258 -10.88 -4.22 -15.46
N ASP A 259 -11.75 -3.74 -14.59
CA ASP A 259 -11.56 -3.90 -13.17
C ASP A 259 -12.43 -5.01 -12.61
N THR A 260 -12.06 -5.54 -11.45
CA THR A 260 -12.81 -6.57 -10.76
C THR A 260 -12.95 -6.22 -9.28
N PHE A 261 -14.19 -6.08 -8.83
CA PHE A 261 -14.54 -5.91 -7.43
C PHE A 261 -14.85 -7.30 -6.83
N GLU A 262 -14.05 -7.74 -5.86
CA GLU A 262 -14.09 -9.10 -5.32
C GLU A 262 -14.80 -9.19 -3.97
N TYR A 263 -15.74 -10.13 -3.86
CA TYR A 263 -16.49 -10.41 -2.64
C TYR A 263 -16.38 -11.89 -2.26
N GLU A 264 -15.95 -12.15 -1.02
CA GLU A 264 -15.68 -13.50 -0.51
C GLU A 264 -16.56 -13.88 0.69
N ASN A 265 -17.06 -12.90 1.44
CA ASN A 265 -17.93 -13.11 2.60
C ASN A 265 -19.18 -12.23 2.52
N ALA A 266 -20.29 -12.71 3.10
CA ALA A 266 -21.50 -11.91 3.22
C ALA A 266 -21.27 -10.60 4.01
N THR A 267 -20.35 -10.65 4.98
CA THR A 267 -19.94 -9.49 5.78
C THR A 267 -19.11 -8.47 5.01
N ASP A 268 -18.68 -8.79 3.79
CA ASP A 268 -17.90 -7.85 2.99
C ASP A 268 -18.77 -6.67 2.52
N SER A 269 -20.09 -6.89 2.32
CA SER A 269 -21.02 -5.82 1.95
C SER A 269 -22.44 -6.17 2.40
N THR A 270 -22.90 -5.52 3.47
CA THR A 270 -24.18 -5.85 4.13
C THR A 270 -25.25 -4.82 3.83
N LEU A 271 -26.51 -5.12 4.12
CA LEU A 271 -27.62 -4.16 3.93
C LEU A 271 -27.43 -2.83 4.69
N TYR A 272 -26.79 -2.87 5.87
CA TYR A 272 -26.62 -1.68 6.71
C TYR A 272 -25.25 -1.01 6.56
N HIS A 273 -24.29 -1.73 5.97
CA HIS A 273 -22.96 -1.28 5.62
C HIS A 273 -22.63 -1.82 4.23
N PRO A 274 -23.22 -1.26 3.17
CA PRO A 274 -22.90 -1.67 1.82
C PRO A 274 -21.67 -0.96 1.29
N ASP A 275 -20.93 -1.69 0.49
CA ASP A 275 -19.99 -1.13 -0.44
C ASP A 275 -20.70 -0.36 -1.55
N VAL A 276 -20.02 0.67 -2.04
CA VAL A 276 -20.44 1.47 -3.17
C VAL A 276 -19.34 1.49 -4.22
N LEU A 277 -19.61 0.90 -5.38
CA LEU A 277 -18.76 1.02 -6.56
C LEU A 277 -18.97 2.41 -7.18
N LYS A 278 -17.97 3.28 -7.16
CA LYS A 278 -18.17 4.72 -7.39
C LYS A 278 -18.11 5.14 -8.87
N ASP A 279 -17.53 4.31 -9.73
CA ASP A 279 -17.27 4.60 -11.14
C ASP A 279 -17.46 3.37 -12.07
N PHE A 280 -18.29 2.41 -11.67
CA PHE A 280 -18.48 1.14 -12.39
C PHE A 280 -18.93 1.31 -13.85
N VAL A 281 -18.22 0.65 -14.76
CA VAL A 281 -18.47 0.66 -16.21
C VAL A 281 -18.98 -0.70 -16.68
N THR A 282 -20.27 -0.79 -16.98
CA THR A 282 -20.91 -2.00 -17.54
C THR A 282 -20.21 -2.48 -18.81
N GLY A 283 -20.00 -3.80 -18.94
CA GLY A 283 -19.31 -4.42 -20.06
C GLY A 283 -17.78 -4.38 -20.00
N GLU A 284 -17.19 -3.56 -19.13
CA GLU A 284 -15.74 -3.50 -18.87
C GLU A 284 -15.44 -4.13 -17.51
N ASP A 285 -16.04 -3.57 -16.45
CA ASP A 285 -15.81 -4.01 -15.08
C ASP A 285 -16.60 -5.26 -14.72
N LYS A 286 -16.14 -5.92 -13.65
CA LYS A 286 -16.74 -7.13 -13.11
C LYS A 286 -16.96 -7.05 -11.61
N VAL A 287 -18.07 -7.64 -11.18
CA VAL A 287 -18.33 -7.94 -9.77
C VAL A 287 -18.17 -9.44 -9.59
N ASP A 288 -17.13 -9.88 -8.88
CA ASP A 288 -16.87 -11.29 -8.63
C ASP A 288 -17.39 -11.72 -7.26
N ILE A 289 -18.51 -12.46 -7.28
CA ILE A 289 -19.12 -13.09 -6.11
C ILE A 289 -18.92 -14.61 -6.11
N SER A 290 -18.11 -15.16 -7.01
CA SER A 290 -17.98 -16.61 -7.17
C SER A 290 -17.44 -17.30 -5.91
N ARG A 291 -16.52 -16.63 -5.21
CA ARG A 291 -15.96 -17.12 -3.93
C ARG A 291 -16.99 -17.05 -2.81
N LEU A 292 -17.76 -15.97 -2.73
CA LEU A 292 -18.90 -15.82 -1.82
C LEU A 292 -19.89 -16.98 -1.99
N LEU A 293 -20.37 -17.22 -3.22
CA LEU A 293 -21.34 -18.28 -3.50
C LEU A 293 -20.80 -19.68 -3.14
N ARG A 294 -19.54 -19.95 -3.51
CA ARG A 294 -18.87 -21.22 -3.18
C ARG A 294 -18.77 -21.43 -1.67
N LYS A 295 -18.43 -20.40 -0.89
CA LYS A 295 -18.31 -20.47 0.57
C LYS A 295 -19.64 -20.78 1.25
N HIS A 296 -20.75 -20.33 0.67
CA HIS A 296 -22.12 -20.64 1.11
C HIS A 296 -22.68 -21.94 0.48
N GLY A 297 -21.91 -22.66 -0.33
CA GLY A 297 -22.33 -23.94 -0.93
C GLY A 297 -23.43 -23.81 -1.98
N LEU A 298 -23.66 -22.61 -2.52
CA LEU A 298 -24.66 -22.35 -3.54
C LEU A 298 -24.19 -22.89 -4.90
N LYS A 299 -25.10 -23.56 -5.62
CA LYS A 299 -24.80 -24.24 -6.90
C LYS A 299 -25.45 -23.54 -8.10
N ASP A 300 -26.29 -22.56 -7.85
CA ASP A 300 -27.01 -21.76 -8.82
C ASP A 300 -27.50 -20.47 -8.15
N LEU A 301 -27.77 -19.45 -8.96
CA LEU A 301 -28.50 -18.25 -8.54
C LEU A 301 -29.81 -18.13 -9.29
N THR A 302 -30.87 -17.75 -8.59
CA THR A 302 -32.19 -17.49 -9.17
C THR A 302 -32.54 -16.02 -9.03
N PHE A 303 -32.59 -15.29 -10.14
CA PHE A 303 -33.03 -13.89 -10.12
C PHE A 303 -34.55 -13.81 -9.99
N VAL A 304 -35.00 -13.05 -9.00
CA VAL A 304 -36.40 -12.85 -8.62
C VAL A 304 -36.71 -11.37 -8.44
N ASN A 305 -37.99 -10.99 -8.55
CA ASN A 305 -38.44 -9.63 -8.26
C ASN A 305 -38.65 -9.38 -6.75
N ARG A 306 -38.78 -10.46 -5.97
CA ARG A 306 -38.94 -10.43 -4.51
C ARG A 306 -38.39 -11.72 -3.91
N LEU A 307 -37.60 -11.59 -2.85
CA LEU A 307 -37.07 -12.73 -2.10
C LEU A 307 -38.22 -13.51 -1.44
N SER A 308 -38.17 -14.84 -1.54
CA SER A 308 -39.19 -15.77 -1.07
C SER A 308 -38.68 -16.72 0.03
N GLY A 309 -37.40 -16.63 0.40
CA GLY A 309 -36.76 -17.52 1.36
C GLY A 309 -36.25 -18.81 0.74
N ARG A 310 -35.62 -18.70 -0.43
CA ARG A 310 -34.86 -19.81 -1.02
C ARG A 310 -33.39 -19.40 -1.11
N PRO A 311 -32.45 -20.25 -0.64
CA PRO A 311 -31.04 -19.96 -0.76
C PRO A 311 -30.65 -19.73 -2.22
N GLY A 312 -29.87 -18.69 -2.48
CA GLY A 312 -29.43 -18.31 -3.82
C GLY A 312 -30.46 -17.51 -4.61
N GLU A 313 -31.49 -16.94 -3.97
CA GLU A 313 -32.32 -15.92 -4.60
C GLU A 313 -31.56 -14.58 -4.65
N ALA A 314 -31.65 -13.91 -5.80
CA ALA A 314 -30.94 -12.66 -6.06
C ALA A 314 -31.88 -11.62 -6.68
N GLY A 315 -31.62 -10.35 -6.39
CA GLY A 315 -32.25 -9.22 -7.07
C GLY A 315 -31.19 -8.30 -7.66
N LEU A 316 -31.43 -7.81 -8.88
CA LEU A 316 -30.56 -6.86 -9.56
C LEU A 316 -31.44 -5.73 -10.10
N GLY A 317 -31.19 -4.50 -9.67
CA GLY A 317 -31.93 -3.33 -10.08
C GLY A 317 -31.03 -2.21 -10.60
N TYR A 318 -31.63 -1.31 -11.37
CA TYR A 318 -30.97 -0.13 -11.93
C TYR A 318 -31.98 1.02 -12.03
N ASP A 319 -31.63 2.18 -11.49
CA ASP A 319 -32.33 3.44 -11.66
C ASP A 319 -31.59 4.33 -12.69
N PRO A 320 -32.12 4.48 -13.92
CA PRO A 320 -31.47 5.29 -14.94
C PRO A 320 -31.51 6.81 -14.67
N GLN A 321 -32.37 7.29 -13.77
CA GLN A 321 -32.42 8.73 -13.44
C GLN A 321 -31.27 9.13 -12.52
N LYS A 322 -30.88 8.24 -11.61
CA LYS A 322 -29.76 8.44 -10.70
C LYS A 322 -28.45 7.84 -11.19
N ASN A 323 -28.54 6.95 -12.20
CA ASN A 323 -27.44 6.11 -12.64
C ASN A 323 -26.89 5.23 -11.50
N GLU A 324 -27.81 4.59 -10.75
CA GLU A 324 -27.48 3.76 -9.60
C GLU A 324 -27.99 2.33 -9.81
N SER A 325 -27.17 1.33 -9.48
CA SER A 325 -27.55 -0.09 -9.45
C SER A 325 -27.45 -0.65 -8.04
N TRP A 326 -28.16 -1.74 -7.82
CA TRP A 326 -28.01 -2.54 -6.61
C TRP A 326 -28.09 -4.04 -6.92
N LEU A 327 -27.28 -4.81 -6.21
CA LEU A 327 -27.30 -6.27 -6.20
C LEU A 327 -27.63 -6.74 -4.79
N VAL A 328 -28.63 -7.61 -4.64
CA VAL A 328 -29.03 -8.20 -3.37
C VAL A 328 -28.99 -9.72 -3.47
N LEU A 329 -28.54 -10.41 -2.42
CA LEU A 329 -28.54 -11.88 -2.33
C LEU A 329 -29.17 -12.36 -1.01
N ASP A 330 -30.04 -13.35 -1.10
CA ASP A 330 -30.45 -14.22 0.01
C ASP A 330 -29.57 -15.49 -0.06
N LEU A 331 -28.52 -15.52 0.76
CA LEU A 331 -27.53 -16.60 0.76
C LEU A 331 -27.98 -17.78 1.64
N THR A 332 -28.81 -17.52 2.64
CA THR A 332 -29.21 -18.48 3.69
C THR A 332 -30.58 -19.09 3.48
N GLY A 333 -31.43 -18.47 2.65
CA GLY A 333 -32.79 -18.90 2.35
C GLY A 333 -33.82 -18.50 3.41
N ASN A 334 -33.56 -17.45 4.18
CA ASN A 334 -34.50 -16.94 5.18
C ASN A 334 -35.44 -15.85 4.63
N GLY A 335 -35.22 -15.40 3.39
CA GLY A 335 -35.98 -14.32 2.75
C GLY A 335 -35.48 -12.93 3.12
N GLU A 336 -34.37 -12.84 3.83
CA GLU A 336 -33.67 -11.60 4.19
C GLU A 336 -32.48 -11.36 3.24
N ILE A 337 -31.96 -10.13 3.25
CA ILE A 337 -30.81 -9.75 2.44
C ILE A 337 -29.54 -10.04 3.24
N ASP A 338 -28.77 -11.03 2.80
CA ASP A 338 -27.50 -11.41 3.41
C ASP A 338 -26.30 -10.63 2.81
N PHE A 339 -26.44 -10.18 1.56
CA PHE A 339 -25.44 -9.37 0.86
C PHE A 339 -26.13 -8.27 0.07
N TYR A 340 -25.60 -7.06 0.14
CA TYR A 340 -26.16 -5.88 -0.53
C TYR A 340 -25.01 -5.03 -1.07
N LEU A 341 -25.01 -4.75 -2.36
CA LEU A 341 -23.98 -3.96 -3.05
C LEU A 341 -24.63 -2.83 -3.82
N GLU A 342 -24.08 -1.63 -3.73
CA GLU A 342 -24.49 -0.47 -4.50
C GLU A 342 -23.44 -0.10 -5.56
N SER A 343 -23.89 0.53 -6.63
CA SER A 343 -23.00 1.03 -7.67
C SER A 343 -23.54 2.29 -8.29
N HIS A 344 -22.65 3.27 -8.49
CA HIS A 344 -22.81 4.33 -9.45
C HIS A 344 -22.39 3.78 -10.82
N GLY A 345 -23.35 3.65 -11.72
CA GLY A 345 -23.21 2.90 -12.96
C GLY A 345 -24.17 1.72 -13.02
N ARG A 346 -24.39 1.22 -14.24
CA ARG A 346 -25.24 0.06 -14.45
C ARG A 346 -24.45 -1.23 -14.15
N ILE A 347 -24.99 -2.12 -13.34
CA ILE A 347 -24.51 -3.50 -13.26
C ILE A 347 -25.43 -4.36 -14.14
N ALA A 348 -24.90 -4.89 -15.25
CA ALA A 348 -25.62 -5.89 -16.04
C ALA A 348 -25.35 -7.29 -15.49
N LEU A 349 -26.25 -8.23 -15.78
CA LEU A 349 -26.07 -9.63 -15.39
C LEU A 349 -24.76 -10.24 -15.96
N SER A 350 -24.33 -9.78 -17.13
CA SER A 350 -23.07 -10.16 -17.78
C SER A 350 -21.82 -9.61 -17.10
N ASP A 351 -21.99 -8.71 -16.13
CA ASP A 351 -20.89 -8.11 -15.37
C ASP A 351 -20.62 -8.86 -14.07
N ILE A 352 -21.51 -9.78 -13.68
CA ILE A 352 -21.37 -10.53 -12.43
C ILE A 352 -20.70 -11.87 -12.72
N VAL A 353 -19.53 -12.08 -12.11
CA VAL A 353 -18.82 -13.37 -12.14
C VAL A 353 -19.33 -14.22 -10.98
N MET A 354 -20.08 -15.28 -11.30
CA MET A 354 -20.76 -16.12 -10.30
C MET A 354 -20.13 -17.51 -10.17
N GLY A 355 -19.52 -18.04 -11.23
CA GLY A 355 -19.00 -19.42 -11.26
C GLY A 355 -20.08 -20.51 -11.17
N VAL A 356 -21.37 -20.15 -11.25
CA VAL A 356 -22.52 -21.06 -11.17
C VAL A 356 -23.58 -20.70 -12.22
N PRO A 357 -24.46 -21.63 -12.64
CA PRO A 357 -25.56 -21.37 -13.55
C PRO A 357 -26.59 -20.36 -13.01
N VAL A 358 -27.22 -19.62 -13.92
CA VAL A 358 -28.27 -18.64 -13.60
C VAL A 358 -29.65 -19.17 -14.02
N LYS A 359 -30.65 -18.97 -13.16
CA LYS A 359 -32.06 -19.20 -13.42
C LYS A 359 -32.83 -17.88 -13.26
N HIS A 360 -33.96 -17.78 -13.96
CA HIS A 360 -34.91 -16.68 -13.79
C HIS A 360 -36.24 -17.23 -13.30
N ARG A 361 -36.80 -16.58 -12.28
CA ARG A 361 -38.13 -16.92 -11.78
C ARG A 361 -38.87 -15.63 -11.45
N TYR A 362 -39.88 -15.34 -12.22
CA TYR A 362 -40.83 -14.29 -11.90
C TYR A 362 -41.76 -14.85 -10.81
N VAL A 363 -41.57 -14.39 -9.56
CA VAL A 363 -42.41 -14.74 -8.40
C VAL A 363 -43.31 -13.57 -8.07
#